data_AF-A0A2T4VF22-F1
#
_entry.id   AF-A0A2T4VF22-F1
#
_cell.length_a   1.000
_cell.length_b   1.000
_cell.length_c   1.000
_cell.angle_alpha   90.00
_cell.angle_beta   90.00
_cell.angle_gamma   90.00
#
_symmetry.space_group_name_H-M   'P 1'
#
loop_
_entity.id
_entity.type
_entity.pdbx_description
1 polymer ?
#
loop_
_entity_poly.entity_id
_entity_poly.type
_entity_poly.pdbx_seq_one_letter_code
_entity_poly.pdbx_strand_id
1 'polypeptide(L)'
;MLLKNQQALALTAEQVAQVEALQAALEQKDAPLVEKLEALRPPHPPGPPPSGTERMNGPPPDSEAMRERMQQVQPIVTELRANDDAAYQEAEKLLSDTQKARARELITQEREEHQRRHEAMRQQMQNRQ
;
A
#
# COMPACT_ATOMS: atom_id res chain seq x y z
N MET A 1 7.49 2.28 5.39
CA MET A 1 7.26 3.71 5.71
C MET A 1 8.36 4.27 6.61
N LEU A 2 8.66 3.65 7.76
CA LEU A 2 9.72 4.12 8.67
C LEU A 2 11.13 4.05 8.08
N LEU A 3 11.48 2.93 7.40
CA LEU A 3 12.77 2.79 6.70
C LEU A 3 12.93 3.72 5.48
N LYS A 4 11.88 4.36 4.99
CA LYS A 4 12.01 5.39 3.94
C LYS A 4 12.40 6.75 4.52
N ASN A 5 12.18 6.96 5.83
CA ASN A 5 12.38 8.21 6.54
C ASN A 5 13.51 8.15 7.57
N GLN A 6 14.44 7.18 7.46
CA GLN A 6 15.50 6.92 8.46
C GLN A 6 16.33 8.16 8.78
N GLN A 7 16.77 8.88 7.74
CA GLN A 7 17.54 10.13 7.90
C GLN A 7 16.71 11.25 8.52
N ALA A 8 15.43 11.35 8.15
CA ALA A 8 14.53 12.37 8.69
C ALA A 8 14.15 12.12 10.16
N LEU A 9 14.25 10.87 10.62
CA LEU A 9 14.00 10.46 12.00
C LEU A 9 15.28 10.34 12.84
N ALA A 10 16.45 10.61 12.25
CA ALA A 10 17.75 10.45 12.88
C ALA A 10 17.87 9.11 13.64
N LEU A 11 17.45 8.02 12.98
CA LEU A 11 17.51 6.69 13.58
C LEU A 11 18.97 6.29 13.83
N THR A 12 19.24 5.74 15.00
CA THR A 12 20.55 5.14 15.29
C THR A 12 20.74 3.86 14.49
N ALA A 13 21.99 3.42 14.29
CA ALA A 13 22.27 2.16 13.59
C ALA A 13 21.58 0.95 14.25
N GLU A 14 21.48 0.95 15.58
CA GLU A 14 20.75 -0.10 16.33
C GLU A 14 19.23 -0.03 16.08
N GLN A 15 18.65 1.17 16.00
CA GLN A 15 17.23 1.35 15.65
C GLN A 15 16.97 0.91 14.21
N VAL A 16 17.87 1.23 13.26
CA VAL A 16 17.75 0.79 11.86
C VAL A 16 17.77 -0.73 11.78
N ALA A 17 18.75 -1.40 12.41
CA ALA A 17 18.84 -2.86 12.39
C ALA A 17 17.59 -3.55 12.98
N GLN A 18 17.01 -2.99 14.04
CA GLN A 18 15.77 -3.52 14.63
C GLN A 18 14.55 -3.31 13.73
N VAL A 19 14.44 -2.15 13.06
CA VAL A 19 13.35 -1.91 12.10
C VAL A 19 13.52 -2.78 10.84
N GLU A 20 14.74 -3.04 10.39
CA GLU A 20 15.02 -3.98 9.30
C GLU A 20 14.61 -5.41 9.67
N ALA A 21 14.91 -5.86 10.88
CA ALA A 21 14.48 -7.16 11.37
C ALA A 21 12.94 -7.27 11.44
N LEU A 22 12.25 -6.21 11.89
CA LEU A 22 10.79 -6.14 11.88
C LEU A 22 10.22 -6.19 10.45
N GLN A 23 10.84 -5.51 9.50
CA GLN A 23 10.41 -5.55 8.10
C GLN A 23 10.60 -6.96 7.51
N ALA A 24 11.76 -7.60 7.75
CA ALA A 24 12.00 -8.96 7.26
C ALA A 24 11.01 -9.97 7.85
N ALA A 25 10.67 -9.84 9.13
CA ALA A 25 9.66 -10.69 9.77
C ALA A 25 8.25 -10.44 9.20
N LEU A 26 7.90 -9.19 8.91
CA LEU A 26 6.64 -8.83 8.27
C LEU A 26 6.56 -9.42 6.85
N GLU A 27 7.61 -9.26 6.05
CA GLU A 27 7.68 -9.83 4.69
C GLU A 27 7.51 -11.35 4.69
N GLN A 28 8.14 -12.06 5.64
CA GLN A 28 7.95 -13.50 5.80
C GLN A 28 6.52 -13.88 6.19
N LYS A 29 5.88 -13.07 7.05
CA LYS A 29 4.49 -13.28 7.47
C LYS A 29 3.50 -13.03 6.33
N ASP A 30 3.77 -12.01 5.53
CA ASP A 30 2.89 -11.54 4.46
C ASP A 30 3.10 -12.30 3.14
N ALA A 31 4.24 -12.95 2.93
CA ALA A 31 4.54 -13.76 1.75
C ALA A 31 3.36 -14.65 1.28
N PRO A 32 2.74 -15.50 2.13
CA PRO A 32 1.60 -16.33 1.71
C PRO A 32 0.35 -15.52 1.37
N LEU A 33 0.16 -14.33 1.95
CA LEU A 33 -0.96 -13.45 1.62
C LEU A 33 -0.75 -12.77 0.27
N VAL A 34 0.48 -12.35 -0.01
CA VAL A 34 0.90 -11.79 -1.30
C VAL A 34 0.73 -12.84 -2.40
N GLU A 35 1.17 -14.08 -2.19
CA GLU A 35 0.97 -15.18 -3.15
C GLU A 35 -0.52 -15.42 -3.47
N LYS A 36 -1.38 -15.41 -2.44
CA LYS A 36 -2.84 -15.50 -2.64
C LYS A 36 -3.38 -14.34 -3.45
N LEU A 37 -2.88 -13.12 -3.20
CA LEU A 37 -3.30 -11.93 -3.94
C LEU A 37 -2.84 -11.99 -5.41
N GLU A 38 -1.64 -12.51 -5.68
CA GLU A 38 -1.13 -12.73 -7.03
C GLU A 38 -1.89 -13.82 -7.78
N ALA A 39 -2.29 -14.91 -7.11
CA ALA A 39 -3.15 -15.94 -7.69
C ALA A 39 -4.53 -15.39 -8.09
N LEU A 40 -5.00 -14.34 -7.40
CA LEU A 40 -6.24 -13.62 -7.71
C LEU A 40 -6.03 -12.47 -8.71
N ARG A 41 -4.82 -12.25 -9.24
CA ARG A 41 -4.56 -11.18 -10.23
C ARG A 41 -5.25 -11.52 -11.57
N PRO A 42 -5.87 -10.54 -12.25
CA PRO A 42 -6.49 -10.82 -13.55
C PRO A 42 -5.41 -11.13 -14.57
N PRO A 43 -5.65 -12.06 -15.50
CA PRO A 43 -4.76 -12.20 -16.64
C PRO A 43 -4.66 -10.82 -17.31
N HIS A 44 -3.45 -10.30 -17.43
CA HIS A 44 -3.22 -9.11 -18.23
C HIS A 44 -3.67 -9.45 -19.66
N PRO A 45 -4.54 -8.64 -20.30
CA PRO A 45 -4.87 -8.88 -21.69
C PRO A 45 -3.57 -8.85 -22.51
N PRO A 46 -3.33 -9.83 -23.40
CA PRO A 46 -2.16 -9.83 -24.25
C PRO A 46 -2.26 -8.63 -25.20
N GLY A 47 -1.38 -7.64 -25.00
CA GLY A 47 -1.33 -6.43 -25.83
C GLY A 47 -0.59 -5.28 -25.14
N PRO A 48 -0.13 -4.27 -25.90
CA PRO A 48 0.37 -3.04 -25.32
C PRO A 48 -0.72 -2.42 -24.41
N PRO A 49 -0.33 -1.71 -23.33
CA PRO A 49 -1.30 -1.05 -22.46
C PRO A 49 -2.23 -0.20 -23.33
N PRO A 50 -3.56 -0.36 -23.21
CA PRO A 50 -4.50 0.34 -24.07
C PRO A 50 -4.25 1.84 -23.96
N SER A 51 -4.10 2.48 -25.12
CA SER A 51 -4.05 3.94 -25.20
C SER A 51 -5.31 4.49 -24.53
N GLY A 52 -5.27 5.71 -23.98
CA GLY A 52 -6.38 6.27 -23.18
C GLY A 52 -7.77 6.25 -23.87
N THR A 53 -7.82 6.05 -25.18
CA THR A 53 -9.01 5.89 -26.03
C THR A 53 -9.51 4.44 -26.17
N GLU A 54 -8.66 3.42 -26.01
CA GLU A 54 -9.02 2.00 -26.16
C GLU A 54 -9.60 1.40 -24.88
N ARG A 55 -9.32 1.99 -23.71
CA ARG A 55 -9.90 1.57 -22.41
C ARG A 55 -11.42 1.66 -22.36
N MET A 56 -12.04 2.48 -23.21
CA MET A 56 -13.50 2.65 -23.27
C MET A 56 -14.21 1.65 -24.20
N ASN A 57 -13.48 0.92 -25.04
CA ASN A 57 -14.05 0.05 -26.08
C ASN A 57 -13.83 -1.45 -25.84
N GLY A 58 -13.23 -1.83 -24.71
CA GLY A 58 -13.19 -3.23 -24.29
C GLY A 58 -14.59 -3.69 -23.83
N PRO A 59 -14.93 -4.99 -23.97
CA PRO A 59 -16.13 -5.52 -23.33
C PRO A 59 -16.10 -5.15 -21.83
N PRO A 60 -17.22 -4.69 -21.24
CA PRO A 60 -17.25 -4.39 -19.83
C PRO A 60 -16.76 -5.61 -19.05
N PRO A 61 -15.90 -5.43 -18.03
CA PRO A 61 -15.44 -6.55 -17.23
C PRO A 61 -16.66 -7.28 -16.68
N ASP A 62 -16.63 -8.62 -16.71
CA ASP A 62 -17.66 -9.45 -16.12
C ASP A 62 -17.85 -9.03 -14.65
N SER A 63 -18.98 -8.37 -14.39
CA SER A 63 -19.23 -7.67 -13.14
C SER A 63 -19.44 -8.63 -11.97
N GLU A 64 -19.85 -9.87 -12.26
CA GLU A 64 -19.96 -10.94 -11.26
C GLU A 64 -18.57 -11.50 -10.92
N ALA A 65 -17.77 -11.86 -11.93
CA ALA A 65 -16.41 -12.37 -11.70
C ALA A 65 -15.52 -11.33 -10.97
N MET A 66 -15.70 -10.05 -11.28
CA MET A 66 -15.03 -8.96 -10.57
C MET A 66 -15.48 -8.84 -9.12
N ARG A 67 -16.79 -8.97 -8.85
CA ARG A 67 -17.36 -8.90 -7.50
C ARG A 67 -16.91 -10.08 -6.64
N GLU A 68 -16.96 -11.30 -7.15
CA GLU A 68 -16.50 -12.50 -6.44
C GLU A 68 -15.02 -12.38 -6.07
N ARG A 69 -14.19 -11.92 -7.01
CA ARG A 69 -12.78 -11.66 -6.74
C ARG A 69 -12.57 -10.59 -5.68
N MET A 70 -13.34 -9.49 -5.71
CA MET A 70 -13.26 -8.47 -4.67
C MET A 70 -13.59 -9.04 -3.28
N GLN A 71 -14.58 -9.94 -3.18
CA GLN A 71 -14.92 -10.62 -1.92
C GLN A 71 -13.78 -11.51 -1.40
N GLN A 72 -13.00 -12.12 -2.30
CA GLN A 72 -11.83 -12.93 -1.94
C GLN A 72 -10.60 -12.07 -1.58
N VAL A 73 -10.42 -10.94 -2.27
CA VAL A 73 -9.29 -10.03 -2.06
C VAL A 73 -9.46 -9.19 -0.78
N GLN A 74 -10.69 -8.76 -0.47
CA GLN A 74 -10.96 -7.88 0.67
C GLN A 74 -10.40 -8.39 2.02
N PRO A 75 -10.61 -9.66 2.43
CA PRO A 75 -10.04 -10.16 3.68
C PRO A 75 -8.51 -10.20 3.65
N ILE A 76 -7.89 -10.56 2.52
CA ILE A 76 -6.43 -10.60 2.35
C ILE A 76 -5.83 -9.20 2.53
N VAL A 77 -6.40 -8.19 1.86
CA VAL A 77 -5.96 -6.80 1.98
C VAL A 77 -6.17 -6.26 3.39
N THR A 78 -7.23 -6.70 4.08
CA THR A 78 -7.50 -6.31 5.46
C THR A 78 -6.44 -6.90 6.40
N GLU A 79 -6.05 -8.15 6.20
CA GLU A 79 -5.03 -8.81 6.99
C GLU A 79 -3.63 -8.22 6.76
N LEU A 80 -3.26 -7.94 5.50
CA LEU A 80 -2.02 -7.23 5.18
C LEU A 80 -1.94 -5.86 5.87
N ARG A 81 -3.02 -5.09 5.86
CA ARG A 81 -3.08 -3.79 6.57
C ARG A 81 -2.95 -3.96 8.08
N ALA A 82 -3.58 -4.96 8.66
CA ALA A 82 -3.46 -5.23 10.09
C ALA A 82 -2.03 -5.63 10.47
N ASN A 83 -1.33 -6.38 9.61
CA ASN A 83 0.07 -6.74 9.80
C ASN A 83 0.99 -5.52 9.70
N ASP A 84 0.78 -4.66 8.70
CA ASP A 84 1.46 -3.37 8.56
C ASP A 84 1.27 -2.48 9.81
N ASP A 85 0.02 -2.34 10.28
CA ASP A 85 -0.30 -1.53 11.46
C ASP A 85 0.38 -2.08 12.73
N ALA A 86 0.39 -3.40 12.91
CA ALA A 86 1.08 -4.05 14.03
C ALA A 86 2.60 -3.84 13.97
N ALA A 87 3.21 -4.02 12.79
CA ALA A 87 4.65 -3.77 12.59
C ALA A 87 5.01 -2.31 12.85
N TYR A 88 4.14 -1.38 12.46
CA TYR A 88 4.30 0.03 12.77
C TYR A 88 4.24 0.32 14.28
N GLN A 89 3.30 -0.30 15.00
CA GLN A 89 3.22 -0.16 16.46
C GLN A 89 4.46 -0.72 17.17
N GLU A 90 5.00 -1.86 16.73
CA GLU A 90 6.25 -2.40 17.26
C GLU A 90 7.43 -1.46 16.97
N ALA A 91 7.50 -0.92 15.75
CA ALA A 91 8.54 0.01 15.39
C ALA A 91 8.43 1.36 16.13
N GLU A 92 7.22 1.85 16.45
CA GLU A 92 7.03 3.04 17.30
C GLU A 92 7.62 2.84 18.70
N LYS A 93 7.64 1.63 19.26
CA LYS A 93 8.24 1.36 20.58
C LYS A 93 9.75 1.55 20.59
N LEU A 94 10.40 1.43 19.43
CA LEU A 94 11.85 1.62 19.26
C LEU A 94 12.24 3.10 19.15
N LEU A 95 11.26 3.97 18.87
CA LEU A 95 11.47 5.40 18.71
C LEU A 95 11.41 6.12 20.06
N SER A 96 12.24 7.14 20.24
CA SER A 96 12.07 8.12 21.32
C SER A 96 10.82 8.95 21.12
N ASP A 97 10.32 9.62 22.16
CA ASP A 97 9.09 10.43 22.04
C ASP A 97 9.23 11.58 21.04
N THR A 98 10.43 12.16 20.92
CA THR A 98 10.75 13.16 19.89
C THR A 98 10.70 12.54 18.49
N GLN A 99 11.22 11.32 18.31
CA GLN A 99 11.18 10.61 17.04
C GLN A 99 9.74 10.18 16.68
N LYS A 100 8.92 9.78 17.65
CA LYS A 100 7.50 9.45 17.45
C LYS A 100 6.71 10.65 16.95
N ALA A 101 6.89 11.83 17.57
CA ALA A 101 6.22 13.06 17.12
C ALA A 101 6.58 13.37 15.66
N ARG A 102 7.85 13.26 15.31
CA ARG A 102 8.32 13.50 13.94
C ARG A 102 7.82 12.45 12.94
N ALA A 103 7.77 11.18 13.33
CA ALA A 103 7.23 10.10 12.52
C ALA A 103 5.75 10.32 12.21
N ARG A 104 4.95 10.74 13.20
CA ARG A 104 3.53 11.03 13.03
C ARG A 104 3.28 12.20 12.09
N GLU A 105 4.09 13.25 12.17
CA GLU A 105 4.02 14.39 11.22
C GLU A 105 4.29 13.93 9.78
N LEU A 106 5.36 13.17 9.57
CA LEU A 106 5.75 12.68 8.24
C LEU A 106 4.67 11.77 7.63
N ILE A 107 4.11 10.86 8.43
CA ILE A 107 3.03 9.96 7.98
C ILE A 107 1.77 10.74 7.65
N THR A 108 1.44 11.75 8.46
CA THR A 108 0.28 12.62 8.18
C THR A 108 0.47 13.35 6.86
N GLN A 109 1.65 13.91 6.60
CA GLN A 109 1.98 14.57 5.34
C GLN A 109 1.88 13.61 4.14
N GLU A 110 2.47 12.41 4.23
CA GLU A 110 2.36 11.42 3.15
C GLU A 110 0.91 11.00 2.89
N ARG A 111 0.10 10.83 3.95
CA ARG A 111 -1.33 10.50 3.82
C ARG A 111 -2.11 11.62 3.14
N GLU A 112 -1.88 12.88 3.52
CA GLU A 112 -2.50 14.04 2.88
C GLU A 112 -2.09 14.18 1.43
N GLU A 113 -0.81 13.98 1.11
CA GLU A 113 -0.32 14.06 -0.27
C GLU A 113 -0.96 12.96 -1.13
N HIS A 114 -1.05 11.75 -0.60
CA HIS A 114 -1.72 10.65 -1.28
C HIS A 114 -3.21 10.95 -1.51
N GLN A 115 -3.92 11.50 -0.51
CA GLN A 115 -5.31 11.92 -0.65
C GLN A 115 -5.47 13.00 -1.73
N ARG A 116 -4.63 14.05 -1.71
CA ARG A 116 -4.65 15.11 -2.73
C ARG A 116 -4.41 14.58 -4.13
N ARG A 117 -3.45 13.67 -4.31
CA ARG A 117 -3.20 13.00 -5.59
C ARG A 117 -4.42 12.19 -6.05
N HIS A 118 -5.06 11.47 -5.13
CA HIS A 118 -6.24 10.68 -5.43
C HIS A 118 -7.45 11.55 -5.80
N GLU A 119 -7.63 12.67 -5.11
CA GLU A 119 -8.67 13.66 -5.39
C GLU A 119 -8.44 14.37 -6.72
N ALA A 120 -7.20 14.76 -7.03
CA ALA A 120 -6.82 15.34 -8.32
C ALA A 120 -7.12 14.37 -9.48
N MET A 121 -6.79 13.08 -9.32
CA MET A 121 -7.15 12.06 -10.31
C MET A 121 -8.67 11.91 -10.46
N ARG A 122 -9.43 11.93 -9.35
CA ARG A 122 -10.90 11.86 -9.38
C ARG A 122 -11.50 13.06 -10.12
N GLN A 123 -11.05 14.28 -9.82
CA GLN A 123 -11.51 15.50 -10.50
C GLN A 123 -11.16 15.48 -11.99
N GLN A 124 -9.98 14.98 -12.36
CA GLN A 124 -9.59 14.82 -13.76
C GLN A 124 -10.48 13.83 -14.51
N MET A 125 -10.97 12.77 -13.86
CA MET A 125 -11.93 11.84 -14.46
C MET A 125 -13.35 12.41 -14.57
N GLN A 126 -13.75 13.29 -13.66
CA GLN A 126 -15.06 13.96 -13.69
C GLN A 126 -15.12 15.05 -14.78
N ASN A 127 -14.05 15.81 -14.99
CA ASN A 127 -13.99 16.86 -16.03
C ASN A 127 -13.80 16.32 -17.45
N ARG A 128 -13.70 15.00 -17.64
CA ARG A 128 -13.50 14.34 -18.93
C ARG A 128 -14.77 13.66 -19.46
N GLN A 129 -15.90 13.83 -18.76
CA GLN A 129 -17.27 13.50 -19.20
C GLN A 129 -17.93 14.74 -19.80
#